data_AF-M1D3K6-F1
#
_entry.id   AF-M1D3K6-F1
#
_cell.length_a   1.000
_cell.length_b   1.000
_cell.length_c   1.000
_cell.angle_alpha   90.00
_cell.angle_beta   90.00
_cell.angle_gamma   90.00
#
_symmetry.space_group_name_H-M   'P 1'
#
loop_
_entity.id
_entity.type
_entity.pdbx_description
1 polymer ?
#
loop_
_entity_poly.entity_id
_entity_poly.type
_entity_poly.pdbx_seq_one_letter_code
_entity_poly.pdbx_strand_id
1 'polypeptide(L)'
;MNATYIISIARKLGCSIFLLPEDIIEVNQKMILTLTASIMYWHLKQPSEDQSFGSSDSDSSSVDTASTSTLDDTASESSADDISNR
;
A
#
# COMPACT_ATOMS: atom_id res chain seq x y z
N MET A 1 -18.10 25.41 -0.22
CA MET A 1 -17.83 25.10 1.19
C MET A 1 -16.63 24.16 1.37
N ASN A 2 -16.54 23.04 0.64
CA ASN A 2 -15.47 22.04 0.87
C ASN A 2 -14.05 22.53 0.59
N ALA A 3 -13.82 23.27 -0.50
CA ALA A 3 -12.49 23.77 -0.87
C ALA A 3 -11.87 24.68 0.21
N THR A 4 -12.64 25.63 0.72
CA THR A 4 -12.22 26.52 1.81
C THR A 4 -11.90 25.73 3.08
N TYR A 5 -12.72 24.72 3.43
CA TYR A 5 -12.48 23.87 4.59
C TYR A 5 -11.16 23.09 4.47
N ILE A 6 -10.89 22.48 3.30
CA ILE A 6 -9.64 21.76 3.03
C ILE A 6 -8.44 22.68 3.24
N ILE A 7 -8.48 23.90 2.69
CA ILE A 7 -7.40 24.90 2.84
C ILE A 7 -7.20 25.26 4.32
N SER A 8 -8.29 25.49 5.06
CA SER A 8 -8.23 25.81 6.49
C SER A 8 -7.58 24.69 7.31
N ILE A 9 -7.96 23.43 7.07
CA ILE A 9 -7.38 22.28 7.79
C ILE A 9 -5.92 22.08 7.42
N ALA A 10 -5.57 22.12 6.13
CA ALA A 10 -4.18 21.96 5.69
C ALA A 10 -3.25 23.03 6.30
N ARG A 11 -3.70 24.30 6.35
CA ARG A 11 -2.95 25.37 7.02
C ARG A 11 -2.87 25.17 8.53
N LYS A 12 -3.93 24.69 9.18
CA LYS A 12 -3.95 24.39 10.62
C LYS A 12 -2.97 23.27 10.98
N LEU A 13 -2.79 22.29 10.11
CA LEU A 13 -1.75 21.25 10.27
C LEU A 13 -0.33 21.84 10.13
N GLY A 14 -0.18 23.00 9.50
CA GLY A 14 1.11 23.62 9.24
C GLY A 14 1.66 23.34 7.84
N CYS A 15 0.81 22.84 6.92
CA CYS A 15 1.16 22.76 5.50
C CYS A 15 1.27 24.17 4.91
N SER A 16 2.26 24.37 4.04
CA SER A 16 2.44 25.64 3.32
C SER A 16 1.51 25.67 2.10
N ILE A 17 0.38 26.38 2.21
CA ILE A 17 -0.70 26.41 1.21
C ILE A 17 -0.90 27.81 0.63
N PHE A 18 -0.71 27.95 -0.68
CA PHE A 18 -0.89 29.22 -1.43
C PHE A 18 -2.02 29.20 -2.46
N LEU A 19 -2.70 28.07 -2.63
CA LEU A 19 -3.80 27.92 -3.58
C LEU A 19 -5.09 28.58 -3.09
N LEU A 20 -5.94 28.94 -4.06
CA LEU A 20 -7.27 29.51 -3.84
C LEU A 20 -8.34 28.40 -3.83
N PRO A 21 -9.52 28.61 -3.20
CA PRO A 21 -10.62 27.65 -3.28
C PRO A 21 -11.00 27.28 -4.71
N GLU A 22 -10.89 28.24 -5.63
CA GLU A 22 -11.17 28.09 -7.07
C GLU A 22 -10.23 27.06 -7.71
N ASP A 23 -8.95 27.04 -7.34
CA ASP A 23 -7.98 26.05 -7.85
C ASP A 23 -8.39 24.61 -7.50
N ILE A 24 -9.08 24.39 -6.38
CA ILE A 24 -9.61 23.07 -5.99
C ILE A 24 -10.87 22.74 -6.78
N ILE A 25 -11.78 23.70 -6.92
CA ILE A 25 -13.08 23.50 -7.57
C ILE A 25 -12.91 23.26 -9.08
N GLU A 26 -11.99 23.99 -9.71
CA GLU A 26 -11.67 23.89 -11.14
C GLU A 26 -10.64 22.80 -11.43
N VAL A 27 -10.10 22.14 -10.39
CA VAL A 27 -9.11 21.06 -10.51
C VAL A 27 -7.85 21.51 -11.26
N ASN A 28 -7.27 22.62 -10.80
CA ASN A 28 -5.98 23.09 -11.30
C ASN A 28 -4.88 22.10 -10.90
N GLN A 29 -4.50 21.23 -11.83
CA GLN A 29 -3.63 20.07 -11.59
C GLN A 29 -2.31 20.44 -10.87
N LYS A 30 -1.70 21.58 -11.21
CA LYS A 30 -0.44 22.03 -10.58
C LYS A 30 -0.65 22.42 -9.12
N MET A 31 -1.76 23.07 -8.81
CA MET A 31 -2.11 23.47 -7.44
C MET A 31 -2.54 22.27 -6.60
N ILE A 32 -3.32 21.34 -7.18
CA ILE A 32 -3.68 20.07 -6.53
C ILE A 32 -2.43 19.24 -6.22
N LEU A 33 -1.49 19.13 -7.17
CA LEU A 33 -0.23 18.41 -6.93
C LEU A 33 0.56 19.03 -5.77
N THR A 34 0.62 20.36 -5.73
CA THR A 34 1.32 21.10 -4.67
C THR A 34 0.64 20.88 -3.31
N LEU A 35 -0.70 20.89 -3.26
CA LEU A 35 -1.46 20.56 -2.05
C LEU A 35 -1.12 19.16 -1.55
N THR A 36 -1.20 18.15 -2.41
CA THR A 36 -0.89 16.76 -2.06
C THR A 36 0.54 16.60 -1.57
N ALA A 37 1.51 17.18 -2.28
CA ALA A 37 2.91 17.13 -1.89
C ALA A 37 3.15 17.78 -0.51
N SER A 38 2.48 18.91 -0.23
CA SER A 38 2.60 19.59 1.06
C SER A 38 2.04 18.78 2.23
N ILE A 39 0.93 18.08 2.03
CA ILE A 39 0.32 17.19 3.03
C ILE A 39 1.22 15.98 3.27
N MET A 40 1.69 15.33 2.20
CA MET A 40 2.61 14.20 2.29
C MET A 40 3.90 14.58 3.01
N TYR A 41 4.50 15.73 2.67
CA TYR A 41 5.70 16.23 3.33
C TYR A 41 5.48 16.47 4.82
N TRP A 42 4.36 17.10 5.19
CA TRP A 42 4.02 17.30 6.59
C TRP A 42 3.89 15.98 7.36
N HIS A 43 3.26 14.98 6.75
CA HIS A 43 3.08 13.66 7.34
C HIS A 43 4.43 12.96 7.57
N LEU A 44 5.31 12.93 6.55
CA LEU A 44 6.62 12.27 6.63
C LEU A 44 7.63 12.99 7.54
N LYS A 45 7.41 14.27 7.83
CA LYS A 45 8.28 15.05 8.73
C LYS A 45 8.07 14.70 10.20
N GLN A 46 6.97 14.06 10.57
CA GLN A 46 6.76 13.64 11.94
C GLN A 46 7.74 12.50 12.28
N PRO A 47 8.55 12.61 13.35
CA PRO A 47 9.27 11.45 13.87
C PRO A 47 8.22 10.39 14.20
N SER A 48 8.37 9.21 13.62
CA SER A 48 7.42 8.10 13.67
C SER A 48 7.20 7.65 15.12
N GLU A 49 6.29 8.30 15.84
CA GLU A 49 5.45 7.61 16.80
C GLU A 49 4.24 7.14 16.00
N ASP A 50 4.09 5.82 15.89
CA ASP A 50 3.15 5.11 15.03
C ASP A 50 1.72 5.66 15.10
N GLN A 51 1.45 6.74 14.35
CA GLN A 51 0.10 7.24 14.17
C GLN A 51 -0.57 6.36 13.13
N SER A 52 -1.14 5.27 13.63
CA SER A 52 -2.04 4.36 12.93
C SER A 52 -3.17 5.15 12.26
N PHE A 53 -2.94 5.64 11.05
CA PHE A 53 -4.01 5.76 10.08
C PHE A 53 -4.37 4.33 9.73
N GLY A 54 -5.37 3.78 10.41
CA GLY A 54 -5.82 2.43 10.16
C GLY A 54 -6.12 2.26 8.68
N SER A 55 -5.23 1.58 7.97
CA SER A 55 -5.62 0.81 6.79
C SER A 55 -6.71 -0.12 7.28
N SER A 56 -7.97 0.28 7.08
CA SER A 56 -9.08 -0.65 7.09
C SER A 56 -9.02 -1.42 5.77
N ASP A 57 -7.93 -2.16 5.57
CA ASP A 57 -7.93 -3.29 4.64
C ASP A 57 -8.71 -4.37 5.37
N SER A 58 -10.00 -4.42 5.06
CA SER A 58 -10.88 -5.50 5.50
C SER A 58 -10.50 -6.76 4.74
N ASP A 59 -9.39 -7.38 5.12
CA ASP A 59 -9.15 -8.79 4.81
C ASP A 59 -10.04 -9.61 5.75
N SER A 60 -11.28 -9.86 5.33
CA SER A 60 -12.12 -10.91 5.90
C SER A 60 -12.59 -11.87 4.81
N SER A 61 -11.77 -12.87 4.53
CA SER A 61 -12.27 -14.21 4.21
C SER A 61 -11.35 -15.26 4.84
N SER A 62 -11.53 -15.41 6.15
CA SER A 62 -11.11 -16.58 6.90
C SER A 62 -11.91 -17.79 6.41
N VAL A 63 -11.27 -18.70 5.69
CA VAL A 63 -11.70 -20.11 5.62
C VAL A 63 -10.46 -20.99 5.77
N ASP A 64 -10.38 -21.66 6.92
CA ASP A 64 -9.42 -22.73 7.19
C ASP A 64 -9.66 -23.91 6.24
N THR A 65 -8.63 -24.41 5.58
CA THR A 65 -8.47 -25.86 5.37
C THR A 65 -6.98 -26.16 5.24
N ALA A 66 -6.43 -26.79 6.28
CA ALA A 66 -5.07 -27.29 6.33
C ALA A 66 -4.75 -28.12 5.08
N SER A 67 -3.78 -27.66 4.29
CA SER A 67 -3.10 -28.48 3.29
C SER A 67 -1.67 -28.69 3.75
N THR A 68 -1.44 -29.78 4.47
CA THR A 68 -0.10 -30.27 4.80
C THR A 68 0.52 -30.82 3.51
N SER A 69 1.37 -30.04 2.84
CA SER A 69 2.20 -30.56 1.76
C SER A 69 3.29 -31.44 2.36
N THR A 70 3.05 -32.75 2.42
CA THR A 70 4.06 -33.74 2.80
C THR A 70 5.11 -33.80 1.69
N LEU A 71 6.33 -33.42 2.03
CA LEU A 71 7.52 -33.68 1.23
C LEU A 71 7.78 -35.18 1.36
N ASP A 72 7.36 -36.00 0.40
CA ASP A 72 7.75 -37.41 0.38
C ASP A 72 9.01 -37.57 -0.47
N ASP A 73 10.06 -37.91 0.25
CA ASP A 73 11.43 -38.18 -0.18
C ASP A 73 11.52 -39.69 -0.41
N THR A 74 11.47 -40.15 -1.66
CA THR A 74 11.73 -41.56 -1.98
C THR A 74 13.05 -41.68 -2.73
N ALA A 75 13.99 -42.28 -1.99
CA ALA A 75 15.37 -42.54 -2.30
C ALA A 75 15.59 -43.40 -3.55
N SER A 76 16.78 -43.23 -4.13
CA SER A 76 17.31 -43.98 -5.27
C SER A 76 17.40 -45.48 -5.04
N GLU A 77 17.19 -46.26 -6.10
CA GLU A 77 17.84 -47.57 -6.27
C GLU A 77 18.40 -47.71 -7.69
N SER A 78 19.71 -47.99 -7.74
CA SER A 78 20.44 -48.40 -8.92
C SER A 78 20.35 -49.92 -9.08
N SER A 79 20.06 -50.42 -10.27
CA SER A 79 20.51 -51.77 -10.67
C SER A 79 20.64 -51.85 -12.18
N ALA A 80 21.81 -52.33 -12.61
CA ALA A 80 22.12 -52.71 -13.97
C ALA A 80 21.38 -54.00 -14.39
N ASP A 81 21.63 -54.38 -15.65
CA ASP A 81 21.45 -55.70 -16.29
C ASP A 81 20.35 -55.69 -17.38
N ASP A 82 20.68 -55.58 -18.68
CA ASP A 82 21.28 -56.53 -19.65
C ASP A 82 20.19 -57.17 -20.54
N ILE A 83 20.59 -57.48 -21.78
CA ILE A 83 19.99 -58.44 -22.73
C ILE A 83 18.97 -57.88 -23.75
N SER A 84 19.54 -57.51 -24.90
CA SER A 84 19.25 -58.11 -26.22
C SER A 84 17.80 -58.44 -26.58
N ASN A 85 17.26 -57.76 -27.61
CA ASN A 85 16.60 -58.50 -28.69
C ASN A 85 16.48 -57.67 -29.98
N ARG A 86 17.23 -58.12 -30.99
CA ARG A 86 17.01 -58.06 -32.45
C ARG A 86 16.32 -56.85 -33.08
#